data_AF-A0AAW9HH23-F1
#
_entry.id   AF-A0AAW9HH23-F1
#
_cell.length_a   1.000
_cell.length_b   1.000
_cell.length_c   1.000
_cell.angle_alpha   90.00
_cell.angle_beta   90.00
_cell.angle_gamma   90.00
#
_symmetry.space_group_name_H-M   'P 1'
#
loop_
_entity.id
_entity.type
_entity.pdbx_description
1 polymer ?
#
loop_
_entity_poly.entity_id
_entity_poly.type
_entity_poly.pdbx_seq_one_letter_code
_entity_poly.pdbx_strand_id
1 'polypeptide(L)'
;MKTETLNPEKDLTSFFLLDRAFVFHDQRRAIGDYTYGCFTPEIVHDDRGNKTSGFHLTTTPAGGLVTLITPVVPLDTQAIRQYIQTHITHSGSNITLEQCDAKTTLFLRFHETLDDSPYLVEFEKNFMPITHAEGVALTEAIQGDTKRIFLTTHTQFTVSTEVNARLNGDWRQFLILAFNTKTRTPEAIAQLLDKQIDAGVIMLDEEFKNTPSPQTKENVRKNLVDLAASVLSNTLSNISHIDEIPTKIDYDFSYESSLPQSYELIDEQDIASLFSGFIANKLISYDPSPLPEPQRKQPDDPGNQQTCKVSLDFNPGKFAIMSIELAWADKKVPMQWPNFPPLTITADGHVNEITIKVTFSDYSFIDITHQWQADINLSIQDIGFHDVTFDARHLQPDFKTISGSATYYPDGQAKRATFSFSFSDQQWQTTWLLNTRSNTLNGRIEYHWQGKTSSFISRNYDSGVQQSTLSRIELQYKK
;
A
#
# COMPACT_ATOMS: atom_id res chain seq x y z
N MET A 1 2.17 -1.12 4.61
CA MET A 1 1.43 -2.17 5.33
C MET A 1 1.86 -3.48 4.69
N LYS A 2 2.47 -4.44 5.41
CA LYS A 2 2.79 -5.75 4.80
C LYS A 2 1.46 -6.41 4.45
N THR A 3 1.21 -6.68 3.18
CA THR A 3 0.06 -7.45 2.73
C THR A 3 0.19 -8.86 3.32
N GLU A 4 -0.79 -9.29 4.10
CA GLU A 4 -0.85 -10.66 4.61
C GLU A 4 -0.89 -11.64 3.42
N THR A 5 0.03 -12.60 3.37
CA THR A 5 0.02 -13.67 2.37
C THR A 5 -0.72 -14.88 2.92
N LEU A 6 -1.61 -15.44 2.09
CA LEU A 6 -2.40 -16.63 2.39
C LEU A 6 -1.70 -17.90 1.95
N ASN A 7 -2.07 -19.03 2.58
CA ASN A 7 -1.57 -20.34 2.17
C ASN A 7 -2.56 -20.95 1.17
N PRO A 8 -2.18 -21.07 -0.12
CA PRO A 8 -3.13 -21.51 -1.14
C PRO A 8 -3.61 -22.97 -0.96
N GLU A 9 -2.84 -23.84 -0.30
CA GLU A 9 -3.30 -25.20 0.01
C GLU A 9 -4.48 -25.22 0.98
N LYS A 10 -4.56 -24.22 1.86
CA LYS A 10 -5.62 -24.09 2.87
C LYS A 10 -6.77 -23.24 2.38
N ASP A 11 -6.45 -22.22 1.59
CA ASP A 11 -7.37 -21.11 1.32
C ASP A 11 -7.97 -21.16 -0.10
N LEU A 12 -7.40 -21.94 -1.03
CA LEU A 12 -7.93 -22.10 -2.39
C LEU A 12 -8.59 -23.47 -2.61
N THR A 13 -9.69 -23.45 -3.36
CA THR A 13 -10.47 -24.65 -3.66
C THR A 13 -9.77 -25.52 -4.70
N SER A 14 -9.79 -26.84 -4.50
CA SER A 14 -9.16 -27.81 -5.41
C SER A 14 -7.69 -27.48 -5.72
N PHE A 15 -6.97 -26.92 -4.74
CA PHE A 15 -5.55 -26.64 -4.89
C PHE A 15 -4.74 -27.93 -4.95
N PHE A 16 -3.79 -28.02 -5.87
CA PHE A 16 -2.79 -29.08 -5.89
C PHE A 16 -1.51 -28.63 -6.59
N LEU A 17 -0.43 -29.35 -6.28
CA LEU A 17 0.84 -29.26 -7.00
C LEU A 17 0.98 -30.47 -7.94
N LEU A 18 1.46 -30.23 -9.15
CA LEU A 18 1.81 -31.27 -10.12
C LEU A 18 3.16 -30.91 -10.76
N ASP A 19 4.18 -31.69 -10.44
CA ASP A 19 5.57 -31.39 -10.80
C ASP A 19 5.98 -29.97 -10.38
N ARG A 20 6.12 -29.05 -11.34
CA ARG A 20 6.49 -27.64 -11.14
C ARG A 20 5.29 -26.68 -11.19
N ALA A 21 4.09 -27.21 -11.45
CA ALA A 21 2.86 -26.45 -11.57
C ALA A 21 2.11 -26.41 -10.23
N PHE A 22 1.57 -25.25 -9.89
CA PHE A 22 0.46 -25.14 -8.94
C PHE A 22 -0.82 -24.92 -9.72
N VAL A 23 -1.93 -25.46 -9.21
CA VAL A 23 -3.23 -25.39 -9.87
C VAL A 23 -4.31 -25.24 -8.81
N PHE A 24 -5.35 -24.45 -9.09
CA PHE A 24 -6.52 -24.31 -8.23
C PHE A 24 -7.77 -23.93 -9.03
N HIS A 25 -8.93 -24.05 -8.40
CA HIS A 25 -10.20 -23.56 -8.94
C HIS A 25 -10.51 -22.16 -8.37
N ASP A 26 -10.54 -21.14 -9.22
CA ASP A 26 -11.03 -19.81 -8.85
C ASP A 26 -12.56 -19.85 -8.85
N GLN A 27 -13.15 -19.71 -7.66
CA GLN A 27 -14.59 -19.90 -7.45
C GLN A 27 -15.46 -18.79 -8.07
N ARG A 28 -14.86 -17.75 -8.65
CA ARG A 28 -15.55 -16.76 -9.50
C ARG A 28 -15.82 -17.30 -10.91
N ARG A 29 -15.17 -18.39 -11.31
CA ARG A 29 -15.22 -18.96 -12.66
C ARG A 29 -16.15 -20.16 -12.73
N ALA A 30 -16.43 -20.62 -13.96
CA ALA A 30 -17.18 -21.84 -14.16
C ALA A 30 -16.45 -23.04 -13.53
N ILE A 31 -17.21 -24.09 -13.18
CA ILE A 31 -16.70 -25.29 -12.47
C ILE A 31 -15.58 -26.01 -13.26
N GLY A 32 -15.52 -25.84 -14.59
CA GLY A 32 -14.49 -26.44 -15.46
C GLY A 32 -13.26 -25.57 -15.71
N ASP A 33 -13.20 -24.35 -15.18
CA ASP A 33 -12.14 -23.38 -15.49
C ASP A 33 -11.15 -23.28 -14.34
N TYR A 34 -9.93 -23.78 -14.56
CA TYR A 34 -8.88 -23.82 -13.54
C TYR A 34 -7.78 -22.80 -13.84
N THR A 35 -7.18 -22.30 -12.77
CA THR A 35 -6.04 -21.40 -12.84
C THR A 35 -4.78 -22.17 -12.50
N TYR A 36 -3.70 -21.93 -13.24
CA TYR A 36 -2.41 -22.59 -13.00
C TYR A 36 -1.24 -21.61 -13.11
N GLY A 37 -0.12 -21.97 -12.49
CA GLY A 37 1.14 -21.24 -12.63
C GLY A 37 2.34 -22.10 -12.25
N CYS A 38 3.53 -21.54 -12.42
CA CYS A 38 4.78 -22.22 -12.06
C CYS A 38 5.17 -21.83 -10.64
N PHE A 39 5.31 -22.80 -9.71
CA PHE A 39 5.76 -22.50 -8.35
C PHE A 39 7.26 -22.70 -8.15
N THR A 40 7.91 -23.50 -9.01
CA THR A 40 9.36 -23.69 -8.97
C THR A 40 9.93 -23.78 -10.39
N PRO A 41 10.99 -23.02 -10.72
CA PRO A 41 11.61 -23.09 -12.03
C PRO A 41 12.33 -24.43 -12.22
N GLU A 42 12.62 -24.78 -13.47
CA GLU A 42 13.38 -26.00 -13.75
C GLU A 42 14.85 -25.79 -13.43
N ILE A 43 15.30 -26.35 -12.31
CA ILE A 43 16.69 -26.24 -11.87
C ILE A 43 17.56 -27.31 -12.52
N VAL A 44 17.04 -28.54 -12.56
CA VAL A 44 17.65 -29.70 -13.18
C VAL A 44 16.73 -30.19 -14.28
N HIS A 45 17.20 -30.14 -15.52
CA HIS A 45 16.51 -30.72 -16.66
C HIS A 45 17.03 -32.12 -16.92
N ASP A 46 16.14 -33.12 -16.97
CA ASP A 46 16.48 -34.52 -17.24
C ASP A 46 15.87 -34.98 -18.56
N ASP A 47 16.70 -35.10 -19.60
CA ASP A 47 16.31 -35.70 -20.87
C ASP A 47 16.80 -37.15 -20.94
N ARG A 48 15.90 -38.09 -20.60
CA ARG A 48 16.11 -39.55 -20.70
C ARG A 48 17.38 -40.04 -19.96
N GLY A 49 17.63 -39.49 -18.77
CA GLY A 49 18.78 -39.81 -17.92
C GLY A 49 19.97 -38.88 -18.11
N ASN A 50 19.94 -37.97 -19.09
CA ASN A 50 20.96 -36.93 -19.25
C ASN A 50 20.53 -35.67 -18.48
N LYS A 51 20.98 -35.58 -17.23
CA LYS A 51 20.72 -34.42 -16.38
C LYS A 51 21.63 -33.24 -16.75
N THR A 52 21.04 -32.07 -16.86
CA THR A 52 21.72 -30.78 -17.07
C THR A 52 21.20 -29.76 -16.07
N SER A 53 22.06 -28.84 -15.65
CA SER A 53 21.74 -27.77 -14.70
C SER A 53 22.51 -26.51 -15.09
N GLY A 54 21.85 -25.36 -15.02
CA GLY A 54 22.49 -24.05 -15.13
C GLY A 54 22.99 -23.50 -13.80
N PHE A 55 22.96 -24.31 -12.74
CA PHE A 55 23.57 -23.99 -11.45
C PHE A 55 25.09 -24.18 -11.52
N HIS A 56 25.84 -23.18 -11.10
CA HIS A 56 27.30 -23.22 -11.06
C HIS A 56 27.84 -22.45 -9.87
N LEU A 57 28.75 -23.08 -9.13
CA LEU A 57 29.49 -22.51 -8.01
C LEU A 57 30.93 -22.19 -8.45
N THR A 58 31.31 -20.93 -8.38
CA THR A 58 32.71 -20.50 -8.47
C THR A 58 33.24 -20.22 -7.07
N THR A 59 34.20 -21.02 -6.61
CA THR A 59 34.91 -20.80 -5.33
C THR A 59 36.19 -19.99 -5.56
N THR A 60 36.56 -19.17 -4.58
CA THR A 60 37.78 -18.35 -4.59
C THR A 60 38.47 -18.39 -3.22
N PRO A 61 39.72 -17.92 -3.10
CA PRO A 61 40.41 -17.85 -1.81
C PRO A 61 39.68 -17.05 -0.71
N ALA A 62 38.79 -16.12 -1.08
CA ALA A 62 38.17 -15.17 -0.16
C ALA A 62 36.66 -15.03 -0.41
N GLY A 63 35.96 -16.09 -0.82
CA GLY A 63 34.53 -16.05 -1.12
C GLY A 63 34.15 -16.89 -2.32
N GLY A 64 32.99 -16.60 -2.92
CA GLY A 64 32.56 -17.25 -4.14
C GLY A 64 31.38 -16.57 -4.81
N LEU A 65 30.93 -17.17 -5.90
CA LEU A 65 29.76 -16.74 -6.65
C LEU A 65 28.97 -17.97 -7.08
N VAL A 66 27.68 -18.00 -6.75
CA VAL A 66 26.72 -18.93 -7.36
C VAL A 66 26.08 -18.23 -8.54
N THR A 67 26.05 -18.91 -9.68
CA THR A 67 25.28 -18.52 -10.85
C THR A 67 24.17 -19.54 -11.06
N LEU A 68 22.96 -19.09 -11.33
CA LEU A 68 21.82 -19.95 -11.63
C LEU A 68 21.11 -19.44 -12.88
N ILE A 69 21.18 -20.22 -13.95
CA ILE A 69 20.47 -19.95 -15.20
C ILE A 69 19.40 -21.03 -15.36
N THR A 70 18.14 -20.65 -15.23
CA THR A 70 17.02 -21.56 -15.40
C THR A 70 16.46 -21.43 -16.83
N PRO A 71 16.32 -22.52 -17.59
CA PRO A 71 15.65 -22.47 -18.87
C PRO A 71 14.16 -22.18 -18.67
N VAL A 72 13.57 -21.43 -19.61
CA VAL A 72 12.12 -21.22 -19.66
C VAL A 72 11.49 -22.47 -20.27
N VAL A 73 11.17 -23.44 -19.42
CA VAL A 73 10.50 -24.67 -19.84
C VAL A 73 9.01 -24.54 -19.53
N PRO A 74 8.12 -24.60 -20.54
CA PRO A 74 6.69 -24.48 -20.35
C PRO A 74 6.14 -25.65 -19.51
N LEU A 75 5.08 -25.38 -18.75
CA LEU A 75 4.38 -26.41 -17.98
C LEU A 75 3.58 -27.34 -18.91
N ASP A 76 3.52 -28.63 -18.55
CA ASP A 76 2.71 -29.61 -19.27
C ASP A 76 1.22 -29.43 -18.95
N THR A 77 0.57 -28.55 -19.71
CA THR A 77 -0.88 -28.30 -19.58
C THR A 77 -1.74 -29.52 -19.92
N GLN A 78 -1.21 -30.51 -20.66
CA GLN A 78 -1.95 -31.74 -20.95
C GLN A 78 -1.96 -32.65 -19.72
N ALA A 79 -0.82 -32.81 -19.05
CA ALA A 79 -0.73 -33.54 -17.78
C ALA A 79 -1.62 -32.92 -16.70
N ILE A 80 -1.64 -31.59 -16.59
CA ILE A 80 -2.54 -30.88 -15.66
C ILE A 80 -4.02 -31.21 -15.95
N ARG A 81 -4.46 -31.10 -17.21
CA ARG A 81 -5.85 -31.42 -17.59
C ARG A 81 -6.21 -32.88 -17.27
N GLN A 82 -5.31 -33.81 -17.59
CA GLN A 82 -5.51 -35.22 -17.31
C GLN A 82 -5.60 -35.50 -15.81
N TYR A 83 -4.79 -34.83 -14.99
CA TYR A 83 -4.83 -34.95 -13.54
C TYR A 83 -6.18 -34.48 -12.98
N ILE A 84 -6.67 -33.31 -13.40
CA ILE A 84 -7.98 -32.78 -12.98
C ILE A 84 -9.10 -33.74 -13.39
N GLN A 85 -9.09 -34.24 -14.63
CA GLN A 85 -10.06 -35.22 -15.16
C GLN A 85 -10.09 -36.54 -14.40
N THR A 86 -8.97 -36.93 -13.80
CA THR A 86 -8.84 -38.25 -13.15
C THR A 86 -9.11 -38.16 -11.66
N HIS A 87 -8.70 -37.07 -11.00
CA HIS A 87 -8.65 -36.98 -9.53
C HIS A 87 -9.62 -35.95 -8.93
N ILE A 88 -10.12 -34.99 -9.71
CA ILE A 88 -10.93 -33.87 -9.19
C ILE A 88 -12.34 -33.91 -9.77
N THR A 89 -12.47 -33.94 -11.09
CA THR A 89 -13.77 -33.96 -11.77
C THR A 89 -14.05 -35.36 -12.33
N HIS A 90 -15.26 -35.86 -12.12
CA HIS A 90 -15.70 -37.16 -12.67
C HIS A 90 -16.60 -36.99 -13.91
N SER A 91 -16.85 -35.75 -14.33
CA SER A 91 -17.74 -35.40 -15.45
C SER A 91 -16.93 -34.95 -16.66
N GLY A 92 -17.40 -35.30 -17.87
CA GLY A 92 -16.80 -34.93 -19.16
C GLY A 92 -16.88 -33.44 -19.51
N SER A 93 -16.78 -32.56 -18.52
CA SER A 93 -16.73 -31.10 -18.67
C SER A 93 -15.46 -30.72 -19.45
N ASN A 94 -15.58 -29.77 -20.37
CA ASN A 94 -14.39 -29.21 -21.04
C ASN A 94 -13.56 -28.45 -20.01
N ILE A 95 -12.38 -28.96 -19.68
CA ILE A 95 -11.45 -28.29 -18.76
C ILE A 95 -10.72 -27.19 -19.51
N THR A 96 -10.85 -25.96 -19.04
CA THR A 96 -10.03 -24.83 -19.49
C THR A 96 -8.97 -24.50 -18.44
N LEU A 97 -7.83 -24.01 -18.90
CA LEU A 97 -6.71 -23.63 -18.06
C LEU A 97 -6.33 -22.18 -18.37
N GLU A 98 -6.30 -21.34 -17.36
CA GLU A 98 -5.78 -19.98 -17.44
C GLU A 98 -4.50 -19.83 -16.63
N GLN A 99 -3.48 -19.24 -17.25
CA GLN A 99 -2.22 -19.00 -16.59
C GLN A 99 -2.33 -17.78 -15.67
N CYS A 100 -1.87 -17.93 -14.44
CA CYS A 100 -1.73 -16.86 -13.47
C CYS A 100 -0.33 -16.23 -13.53
N ASP A 101 -0.28 -14.91 -13.35
CA ASP A 101 0.96 -14.17 -13.16
C ASP A 101 1.49 -14.44 -11.75
N ALA A 102 2.55 -15.25 -11.68
CA ALA A 102 3.24 -15.58 -10.45
C ALA A 102 4.66 -15.00 -10.48
N LYS A 103 5.08 -14.42 -9.36
CA LYS A 103 6.44 -13.96 -9.14
C LYS A 103 7.18 -14.98 -8.30
N THR A 104 8.29 -15.48 -8.83
CA THR A 104 9.14 -16.45 -8.12
C THR A 104 10.46 -15.80 -7.73
N THR A 105 10.85 -16.00 -6.48
CA THR A 105 12.16 -15.63 -5.93
C THR A 105 12.84 -16.89 -5.40
N LEU A 106 14.15 -17.00 -5.62
CA LEU A 106 14.97 -18.13 -5.19
C LEU A 106 15.94 -17.73 -4.09
N PHE A 107 16.18 -18.66 -3.17
CA PHE A 107 17.08 -18.49 -2.04
C PHE A 107 17.93 -19.74 -1.85
N LEU A 108 19.12 -19.58 -1.27
CA LEU A 108 19.82 -20.68 -0.61
C LEU A 108 19.61 -20.54 0.90
N ARG A 109 19.09 -21.59 1.53
CA ARG A 109 18.95 -21.68 2.98
C ARG A 109 20.10 -22.47 3.56
N PHE A 110 20.92 -21.82 4.36
CA PHE A 110 22.07 -22.44 5.04
C PHE A 110 21.67 -22.81 6.48
N HIS A 111 22.01 -24.03 6.90
CA HIS A 111 22.00 -24.38 8.33
C HIS A 111 23.42 -24.18 8.87
N GLU A 112 23.62 -23.18 9.73
CA GLU A 112 24.90 -23.06 10.43
C GLU A 112 25.03 -24.10 11.55
N THR A 113 26.26 -24.56 11.77
CA THR A 113 26.63 -25.56 12.79
C THR A 113 26.82 -25.00 14.20
N LEU A 114 26.62 -23.69 14.44
CA LEU A 114 27.01 -23.05 15.71
C LEU A 114 25.93 -22.20 16.42
N ASP A 115 24.86 -21.73 15.76
CA ASP A 115 23.84 -20.86 16.39
C ASP A 115 22.36 -21.16 16.00
N ASP A 116 22.06 -22.40 15.62
CA ASP A 116 20.72 -23.02 15.49
C ASP A 116 19.65 -22.32 14.62
N SER A 117 19.94 -21.15 14.03
CA SER A 117 18.99 -20.41 13.21
C SER A 117 19.35 -20.51 11.73
N PRO A 118 18.58 -21.26 10.92
CA PRO A 118 18.78 -21.25 9.47
C PRO A 118 18.56 -19.84 8.93
N TYR A 119 19.38 -19.42 7.98
CA TYR A 119 19.22 -18.13 7.29
C TYR A 119 19.10 -18.32 5.78
N LEU A 120 18.43 -17.36 5.14
CA LEU A 120 18.19 -17.33 3.70
C LEU A 120 19.08 -16.29 3.03
N VAL A 121 19.70 -16.67 1.92
CA VAL A 121 20.40 -15.76 1.02
C VAL A 121 19.64 -15.73 -0.30
N GLU A 122 19.21 -14.55 -0.74
CA GLU A 122 18.45 -14.36 -1.99
C GLU A 122 19.35 -14.35 -3.22
N PHE A 123 18.88 -14.91 -4.33
CA PHE A 123 19.48 -14.71 -5.64
C PHE A 123 19.13 -13.33 -6.19
N GLU A 124 20.14 -12.51 -6.48
CA GLU A 124 19.97 -11.26 -7.21
C GLU A 124 20.03 -11.53 -8.72
N LYS A 125 18.86 -11.58 -9.35
CA LYS A 125 18.69 -12.05 -10.75
C LYS A 125 19.14 -13.51 -10.87
N ASN A 126 20.33 -13.73 -11.44
CA ASN A 126 20.90 -15.05 -11.71
C ASN A 126 22.17 -15.30 -10.88
N PHE A 127 22.49 -14.42 -9.93
CA PHE A 127 23.76 -14.43 -9.22
C PHE A 127 23.56 -14.32 -7.71
N MET A 128 24.46 -14.95 -6.97
CA MET A 128 24.52 -14.85 -5.53
C MET A 128 25.99 -14.87 -5.10
N PRO A 129 26.58 -13.71 -4.75
CA PRO A 129 27.88 -13.68 -4.07
C PRO A 129 27.77 -14.47 -2.77
N ILE A 130 28.79 -15.25 -2.40
CA ILE A 130 28.83 -16.05 -1.17
C ILE A 130 30.14 -15.86 -0.39
N THR A 131 30.09 -16.06 0.92
CA THR A 131 31.28 -16.06 1.78
C THR A 131 32.13 -17.31 1.55
N HIS A 132 33.37 -17.30 2.04
CA HIS A 132 34.20 -18.50 1.95
C HIS A 132 33.57 -19.68 2.68
N ALA A 133 32.98 -19.45 3.87
CA ALA A 133 32.32 -20.48 4.67
C ALA A 133 31.08 -21.07 3.96
N GLU A 134 30.25 -20.22 3.37
CA GLU A 134 29.10 -20.65 2.55
C GLU A 134 29.56 -21.45 1.32
N GLY A 135 30.67 -21.04 0.69
CA GLY A 135 31.26 -21.76 -0.43
C GLY A 135 31.76 -23.15 -0.07
N VAL A 136 32.35 -23.31 1.12
CA VAL A 136 32.75 -24.63 1.65
C VAL A 136 31.51 -25.48 1.89
N ALA A 137 30.52 -24.97 2.63
CA ALA A 137 29.29 -25.71 2.93
C ALA A 137 28.53 -26.11 1.66
N LEU A 138 28.47 -25.23 0.66
CA LEU A 138 27.81 -25.51 -0.63
C LEU A 138 28.59 -26.50 -1.47
N THR A 139 29.92 -26.47 -1.43
CA THR A 139 30.75 -27.51 -2.05
C THR A 139 30.47 -28.88 -1.45
N GLU A 140 30.40 -28.98 -0.12
CA GLU A 140 30.07 -30.22 0.58
C GLU A 140 28.67 -30.72 0.23
N ALA A 141 27.67 -29.81 0.19
CA ALA A 141 26.30 -30.15 -0.20
C ALA A 141 26.22 -30.67 -1.65
N ILE A 142 26.87 -30.00 -2.61
CA ILE A 142 26.93 -30.46 -4.01
C ILE A 142 27.62 -31.83 -4.12
N GLN A 143 28.60 -32.13 -3.25
CA GLN A 143 29.31 -33.41 -3.20
C GLN A 143 28.52 -34.52 -2.48
N GLY A 144 27.35 -34.20 -1.90
CA GLY A 144 26.43 -35.18 -1.34
C GLY A 144 26.18 -35.06 0.17
N ASP A 145 26.68 -34.02 0.84
CA ASP A 145 26.35 -33.80 2.26
C ASP A 145 24.92 -33.27 2.42
N THR A 146 24.01 -34.16 2.77
CA THR A 146 22.57 -33.89 2.84
C THR A 146 22.18 -33.01 4.02
N LYS A 147 21.07 -32.27 3.87
CA LYS A 147 20.42 -31.47 4.91
C LYS A 147 21.23 -30.28 5.43
N ARG A 148 22.28 -29.89 4.72
CA ARG A 148 23.06 -28.68 5.04
C ARG A 148 22.48 -27.44 4.37
N ILE A 149 22.19 -27.54 3.08
CA ILE A 149 21.76 -26.40 2.27
C ILE A 149 20.56 -26.81 1.43
N PHE A 150 19.56 -25.93 1.43
CA PHE A 150 18.33 -26.10 0.67
C PHE A 150 18.23 -24.97 -0.36
N LEU A 151 17.82 -25.32 -1.58
CA LEU A 151 17.29 -24.35 -2.52
C LEU A 151 15.83 -24.10 -2.14
N THR A 152 15.55 -22.89 -1.68
CA THR A 152 14.21 -22.49 -1.25
C THR A 152 13.60 -21.58 -2.32
N THR A 153 12.38 -21.88 -2.73
CA THR A 153 11.64 -21.11 -3.74
C THR A 153 10.43 -20.48 -3.09
N HIS A 154 10.30 -19.17 -3.20
CA HIS A 154 9.09 -18.44 -2.82
C HIS A 154 8.35 -18.03 -4.09
N THR A 155 7.12 -18.50 -4.25
CA THR A 155 6.24 -18.08 -5.35
C THR A 155 5.04 -17.33 -4.80
N GLN A 156 4.88 -16.09 -5.24
CA GLN A 156 3.79 -15.21 -4.86
C GLN A 156 2.89 -14.91 -6.05
N PHE A 157 1.58 -14.94 -5.82
CA PHE A 157 0.59 -14.61 -6.84
C PHE A 157 -0.65 -13.97 -6.22
N THR A 158 -1.48 -13.34 -7.05
CA THR A 158 -2.67 -12.65 -6.60
C THR A 158 -3.92 -13.22 -7.24
N VAL A 159 -4.95 -13.47 -6.44
CA VAL A 159 -6.28 -13.87 -6.90
C VAL A 159 -7.29 -12.87 -6.35
N SER A 160 -8.22 -12.40 -7.17
CA SER A 160 -9.29 -11.55 -6.65
C SER A 160 -10.36 -12.40 -5.96
N THR A 161 -10.91 -11.90 -4.87
CA THR A 161 -12.15 -12.42 -4.29
C THR A 161 -13.27 -11.44 -4.55
N GLU A 162 -14.41 -11.94 -5.00
CA GLU A 162 -15.65 -11.17 -4.99
C GLU A 162 -16.26 -11.30 -3.59
N VAL A 163 -16.70 -10.16 -3.06
CA VAL A 163 -17.37 -10.06 -1.77
C VAL A 163 -18.74 -9.42 -1.95
N ASN A 164 -19.74 -10.07 -1.37
CA ASN A 164 -21.06 -9.51 -1.14
C ASN A 164 -21.30 -9.55 0.36
N ALA A 165 -21.42 -8.39 0.99
CA ALA A 165 -21.63 -8.28 2.43
C ALA A 165 -22.79 -7.34 2.73
N ARG A 166 -23.57 -7.66 3.77
CA ARG A 166 -24.75 -6.89 4.15
C ARG A 166 -24.90 -6.85 5.66
N LEU A 167 -25.29 -5.69 6.18
CA LEU A 167 -25.79 -5.60 7.56
C LEU A 167 -27.30 -5.77 7.58
N ASN A 168 -27.79 -6.62 8.47
CA ASN A 168 -29.21 -6.88 8.68
C ASN A 168 -29.56 -6.70 10.16
N GLY A 169 -30.57 -5.88 10.45
CA GLY A 169 -31.03 -5.63 11.82
C GLY A 169 -32.27 -4.74 11.86
N ASP A 170 -32.84 -4.59 13.05
CA ASP A 170 -33.92 -3.62 13.27
C ASP A 170 -33.31 -2.22 13.45
N TRP A 171 -33.20 -1.48 12.34
CA TRP A 171 -32.61 -0.14 12.32
C TRP A 171 -33.35 0.86 13.21
N ARG A 172 -34.66 0.68 13.38
CA ARG A 172 -35.44 1.55 14.27
C ARG A 172 -35.08 1.30 15.72
N GLN A 173 -34.97 0.05 16.14
CA GLN A 173 -34.51 -0.29 17.49
C GLN A 173 -33.08 0.18 17.72
N PHE A 174 -32.21 0.06 16.71
CA PHE A 174 -30.85 0.58 16.79
C PHE A 174 -30.82 2.11 16.97
N LEU A 175 -31.62 2.87 16.21
CA LEU A 175 -31.71 4.33 16.36
C LEU A 175 -32.28 4.73 17.73
N ILE A 176 -33.27 4.00 18.25
CA ILE A 176 -33.80 4.21 19.61
C ILE A 176 -32.71 4.00 20.65
N LEU A 177 -31.93 2.92 20.52
CA LEU A 177 -30.80 2.63 21.39
C LEU A 177 -29.76 3.77 21.34
N ALA A 178 -29.30 4.12 20.14
CA ALA A 178 -28.32 5.19 19.93
C ALA A 178 -28.81 6.55 20.46
N PHE A 179 -30.09 6.88 20.27
CA PHE A 179 -30.70 8.09 20.82
C PHE A 179 -30.67 8.09 22.35
N ASN A 180 -31.09 6.99 22.98
CA ASN A 180 -31.13 6.85 24.45
C ASN A 180 -29.73 6.88 25.08
N THR A 181 -28.72 6.36 24.39
CA THR A 181 -27.32 6.41 24.83
C THR A 181 -26.63 7.72 24.48
N LYS A 182 -27.33 8.69 23.87
CA LYS A 182 -26.80 9.98 23.39
C LYS A 182 -25.65 9.81 22.39
N THR A 183 -25.66 8.72 21.64
CA THR A 183 -24.68 8.37 20.61
C THR A 183 -25.10 8.97 19.28
N ARG A 184 -24.48 10.08 18.87
CA ARG A 184 -24.89 10.82 17.66
C ARG A 184 -23.81 11.02 16.61
N THR A 185 -22.52 10.92 16.97
CA THR A 185 -21.44 11.07 15.99
C THR A 185 -21.23 9.78 15.19
N PRO A 186 -20.76 9.84 13.93
CA PRO A 186 -20.49 8.65 13.14
C PRO A 186 -19.55 7.67 13.86
N GLU A 187 -18.50 8.15 14.50
CA GLU A 187 -17.51 7.30 15.19
C GLU A 187 -18.13 6.56 16.38
N ALA A 188 -18.96 7.26 17.16
CA ALA A 188 -19.62 6.66 18.32
C ALA A 188 -20.71 5.67 17.88
N ILE A 189 -21.38 5.94 16.76
CA ILE A 189 -22.34 5.00 16.17
C ILE A 189 -21.64 3.77 15.60
N ALA A 190 -20.50 3.93 14.92
CA ALA A 190 -19.68 2.81 14.44
C ALA A 190 -19.28 1.88 15.60
N GLN A 191 -18.78 2.44 16.71
CA GLN A 191 -18.47 1.65 17.91
C GLN A 191 -19.70 0.95 18.52
N LEU A 192 -20.88 1.57 18.44
CA LEU A 192 -22.12 0.95 18.90
C LEU A 192 -22.58 -0.16 17.95
N LEU A 193 -22.47 0.04 16.63
CA LEU A 193 -22.74 -0.97 15.61
C LEU A 193 -21.86 -2.19 15.81
N ASP A 194 -20.55 -2.02 15.98
CA ASP A 194 -19.63 -3.13 16.23
C ASP A 194 -20.01 -3.94 17.47
N LYS A 195 -20.38 -3.26 18.57
CA LYS A 195 -20.88 -3.94 19.77
C LYS A 195 -22.18 -4.71 19.52
N GLN A 196 -23.07 -4.20 18.69
CA GLN A 196 -24.33 -4.88 18.36
C GLN A 196 -24.11 -6.05 17.39
N ILE A 197 -23.12 -5.95 16.50
CA ILE A 197 -22.67 -7.05 15.63
C ILE A 197 -22.07 -8.17 16.50
N ASP A 198 -21.13 -7.84 17.38
CA ASP A 198 -20.48 -8.81 18.27
C ASP A 198 -21.47 -9.46 19.25
N ALA A 199 -22.55 -8.75 19.61
CA ALA A 199 -23.63 -9.28 20.43
C ALA A 199 -24.66 -10.12 19.64
N GLY A 200 -24.54 -10.23 18.31
CA GLY A 200 -25.47 -10.95 17.45
C GLY A 200 -26.84 -10.29 17.28
N VAL A 201 -26.98 -9.00 17.62
CA VAL A 201 -28.22 -8.23 17.45
C VAL A 201 -28.35 -7.71 16.02
N ILE A 202 -27.24 -7.24 15.46
CA ILE A 202 -27.11 -6.92 14.04
C ILE A 202 -26.33 -8.05 13.39
N MET A 203 -26.90 -8.66 12.36
CA MET A 203 -26.25 -9.70 11.60
C MET A 203 -25.40 -9.08 10.51
N LEU A 204 -24.14 -9.50 10.43
CA LEU A 204 -23.25 -9.24 9.31
C LEU A 204 -23.22 -10.50 8.46
N ASP A 205 -23.92 -10.47 7.33
CA ASP A 205 -23.95 -11.57 6.37
C ASP A 205 -22.90 -11.31 5.30
N GLU A 206 -21.91 -12.20 5.18
CA GLU A 206 -20.80 -12.07 4.24
C GLU A 206 -20.69 -13.33 3.37
N GLU A 207 -20.70 -13.13 2.06
CA GLU A 207 -20.40 -14.18 1.08
C GLU A 207 -19.14 -13.78 0.30
N PHE A 208 -18.17 -14.67 0.29
CA PHE A 208 -16.94 -14.52 -0.48
C PHE A 208 -16.84 -15.64 -1.50
N LYS A 209 -16.43 -15.33 -2.73
CA LYS A 209 -16.18 -16.39 -3.73
C LYS A 209 -14.93 -17.18 -3.43
N ASN A 210 -13.81 -16.56 -3.04
CA ASN A 210 -12.60 -17.24 -2.56
C ASN A 210 -12.38 -16.96 -1.08
N THR A 211 -11.79 -17.91 -0.33
CA THR A 211 -11.52 -17.76 1.11
C THR A 211 -10.75 -16.47 1.40
N PRO A 212 -11.30 -15.54 2.20
CA PRO A 212 -10.67 -14.25 2.41
C PRO A 212 -9.68 -14.21 3.56
N SER A 213 -8.68 -13.31 3.42
CA SER A 213 -7.76 -13.04 4.53
C SER A 213 -8.47 -12.36 5.71
N PRO A 214 -7.96 -12.54 6.94
CA PRO A 214 -8.43 -11.82 8.11
C PRO A 214 -8.47 -10.30 7.88
N GLN A 215 -7.42 -9.74 7.27
CA GLN A 215 -7.37 -8.32 6.93
C GLN A 215 -8.47 -7.91 5.94
N THR A 216 -8.78 -8.76 4.95
CA THR A 216 -9.85 -8.50 3.98
C THR A 216 -11.22 -8.47 4.66
N LYS A 217 -11.51 -9.44 5.54
CA LYS A 217 -12.77 -9.46 6.31
C LYS A 217 -12.93 -8.21 7.16
N GLU A 218 -11.87 -7.84 7.88
CA GLU A 218 -11.90 -6.65 8.74
C GLU A 218 -12.14 -5.37 7.94
N ASN A 219 -11.51 -5.24 6.77
CA ASN A 219 -11.73 -4.10 5.89
C ASN A 219 -13.17 -4.03 5.36
N VAL A 220 -13.77 -5.16 4.98
CA VAL A 220 -15.17 -5.23 4.53
C VAL A 220 -16.13 -4.84 5.65
N ARG A 221 -15.96 -5.44 6.83
CA ARG A 221 -16.72 -5.09 8.04
C ARG A 221 -16.63 -3.60 8.33
N LYS A 222 -15.41 -3.05 8.38
CA LYS A 222 -15.17 -1.64 8.65
C LYS A 222 -15.87 -0.73 7.64
N ASN A 223 -15.76 -1.02 6.34
CA ASN A 223 -16.40 -0.22 5.30
C ASN A 223 -17.93 -0.20 5.44
N LEU A 224 -18.54 -1.35 5.74
CA LEU A 224 -19.99 -1.44 5.98
C LEU A 224 -20.42 -0.69 7.24
N VAL A 225 -19.67 -0.85 8.34
CA VAL A 225 -19.94 -0.17 9.61
C VAL A 225 -19.82 1.34 9.45
N ASP A 226 -18.77 1.83 8.77
CA ASP A 226 -18.55 3.27 8.55
C ASP A 226 -19.65 3.87 7.65
N LEU A 227 -20.10 3.13 6.62
CA LEU A 227 -21.24 3.51 5.77
C LEU A 227 -22.53 3.61 6.59
N ALA A 228 -22.88 2.55 7.33
CA ALA A 228 -24.08 2.51 8.14
C ALA A 228 -24.06 3.59 9.23
N ALA A 229 -22.92 3.78 9.89
CA ALA A 229 -22.74 4.78 10.93
C ALA A 229 -22.97 6.20 10.41
N SER A 230 -22.47 6.51 9.20
CA SER A 230 -22.66 7.81 8.57
C SER A 230 -24.14 8.10 8.29
N VAL A 231 -24.87 7.13 7.74
CA VAL A 231 -26.30 7.27 7.44
C VAL A 231 -27.15 7.38 8.72
N LEU A 232 -26.90 6.52 9.70
CA LEU A 232 -27.61 6.52 10.97
C LEU A 232 -27.31 7.78 11.79
N SER A 233 -26.06 8.27 11.77
CA SER A 233 -25.67 9.55 12.39
C SER A 233 -26.45 10.72 11.80
N ASN A 234 -26.50 10.82 10.47
CA ASN A 234 -27.25 11.85 9.77
C ASN A 234 -28.76 11.78 10.05
N THR A 235 -29.28 10.58 10.30
CA THR A 235 -30.68 10.43 10.71
C THR A 235 -30.90 11.02 12.10
N LEU A 236 -30.03 10.69 13.06
CA LEU A 236 -30.13 11.19 14.45
C LEU A 236 -29.79 12.67 14.61
N SER A 237 -28.95 13.24 13.75
CA SER A 237 -28.61 14.67 13.81
C SER A 237 -29.84 15.57 13.59
N ASN A 238 -30.83 15.06 12.88
CA ASN A 238 -32.08 15.77 12.57
C ASN A 238 -33.21 15.50 13.57
N ILE A 239 -32.97 14.69 14.61
CA ILE A 239 -33.99 14.23 15.56
C ILE A 239 -33.71 14.77 16.97
N SER A 240 -34.68 15.47 17.54
CA SER A 240 -34.62 16.09 18.87
C SER A 240 -35.40 15.31 19.92
N HIS A 241 -36.45 14.59 19.52
CA HIS A 241 -37.28 13.76 20.39
C HIS A 241 -37.42 12.32 19.86
N ILE A 242 -37.58 11.36 20.78
CA ILE A 242 -37.65 9.93 20.42
C ILE A 242 -38.83 9.59 19.49
N ASP A 243 -39.93 10.34 19.59
CA ASP A 243 -41.14 10.15 18.76
C ASP A 243 -40.94 10.60 17.30
N GLU A 244 -39.87 11.34 17.02
CA GLU A 244 -39.51 11.79 15.67
C GLU A 244 -38.72 10.71 14.90
N ILE A 245 -38.32 9.62 15.55
CA ILE A 245 -37.67 8.48 14.87
C ILE A 245 -38.69 7.83 13.93
N PRO A 246 -38.38 7.71 12.62
CA PRO A 246 -39.29 7.10 11.65
C PRO A 246 -39.78 5.73 12.08
N THR A 247 -41.07 5.47 11.90
CA THR A 247 -41.69 4.17 12.23
C THR A 247 -41.31 3.06 11.26
N LYS A 248 -40.86 3.43 10.04
CA LYS A 248 -40.31 2.52 9.04
C LYS A 248 -38.95 3.03 8.60
N ILE A 249 -37.96 2.15 8.59
CA ILE A 249 -36.59 2.42 8.18
C ILE A 249 -36.15 1.28 7.27
N ASP A 250 -36.11 1.56 5.97
CA ASP A 250 -35.79 0.59 4.93
C ASP A 250 -34.34 0.79 4.44
N TYR A 251 -33.41 1.11 5.35
CA TYR A 251 -32.01 1.26 4.98
C TYR A 251 -31.41 -0.08 4.55
N ASP A 252 -30.76 -0.05 3.39
CA ASP A 252 -29.97 -1.15 2.87
C ASP A 252 -28.49 -0.80 2.97
N PHE A 253 -27.78 -1.51 3.84
CA PHE A 253 -26.34 -1.39 3.98
C PHE A 253 -25.69 -2.62 3.37
N SER A 254 -25.46 -2.54 2.07
CA SER A 254 -24.81 -3.57 1.26
C SER A 254 -23.46 -3.07 0.72
N TYR A 255 -22.52 -4.00 0.57
CA TYR A 255 -21.19 -3.78 0.04
C TYR A 255 -20.87 -4.88 -0.95
N GLU A 256 -20.59 -4.49 -2.19
CA GLU A 256 -20.18 -5.37 -3.26
C GLU A 256 -18.85 -4.88 -3.82
N SER A 257 -17.85 -5.75 -3.89
CA SER A 257 -16.52 -5.39 -4.39
C SER A 257 -15.75 -6.62 -4.87
N SER A 258 -14.66 -6.37 -5.60
CA SER A 258 -13.66 -7.38 -5.95
C SER A 258 -12.31 -6.95 -5.39
N LEU A 259 -11.79 -7.69 -4.43
CA LEU A 259 -10.59 -7.34 -3.66
C LEU A 259 -9.44 -8.31 -3.99
N PRO A 260 -8.21 -7.83 -4.28
CA PRO A 260 -7.06 -8.69 -4.53
C PRO A 260 -6.59 -9.36 -3.23
N GLN A 261 -6.20 -10.63 -3.33
CA GLN A 261 -5.60 -11.41 -2.25
C GLN A 261 -4.28 -12.01 -2.69
N SER A 262 -3.26 -11.88 -1.85
CA SER A 262 -1.92 -12.41 -2.10
C SER A 262 -1.78 -13.79 -1.48
N TYR A 263 -1.21 -14.72 -2.25
CA TYR A 263 -0.90 -16.08 -1.82
C TYR A 263 0.60 -16.31 -1.94
N GLU A 264 1.15 -17.17 -1.08
CA GLU A 264 2.56 -17.55 -1.11
C GLU A 264 2.73 -19.07 -1.00
N LEU A 265 3.54 -19.61 -1.91
CA LEU A 265 4.04 -20.98 -1.89
C LEU A 265 5.51 -20.97 -1.55
N ILE A 266 5.91 -21.85 -0.64
CA ILE A 266 7.31 -22.07 -0.27
C ILE A 266 7.63 -23.54 -0.57
N ASP A 267 8.61 -23.75 -1.44
CA ASP A 267 9.17 -25.07 -1.75
C ASP A 267 10.62 -25.13 -1.30
N GLU A 268 11.05 -26.27 -0.77
CA GLU A 268 12.43 -26.47 -0.30
C GLU A 268 13.00 -27.77 -0.86
N GLN A 269 14.13 -27.68 -1.54
CA GLN A 269 14.83 -28.82 -2.12
C GLN A 269 16.25 -28.91 -1.57
N ASP A 270 16.59 -30.04 -0.98
CA ASP A 270 17.96 -30.32 -0.51
C ASP A 270 18.95 -30.34 -1.68
N ILE A 271 20.02 -29.55 -1.61
CA ILE A 271 21.01 -29.40 -2.70
C ILE A 271 21.68 -30.73 -3.05
N ALA A 272 22.02 -31.53 -2.04
CA ALA A 272 22.64 -32.84 -2.24
C ALA A 272 21.71 -33.80 -3.00
N SER A 273 20.43 -33.80 -2.65
CA SER A 273 19.40 -34.59 -3.34
C SER A 273 19.15 -34.08 -4.77
N LEU A 274 19.07 -32.76 -4.94
CA LEU A 274 18.81 -32.10 -6.22
C LEU A 274 19.91 -32.40 -7.26
N PHE A 275 21.18 -32.34 -6.85
CA PHE A 275 22.33 -32.62 -7.73
C PHE A 275 22.82 -34.08 -7.65
N SER A 276 22.02 -34.98 -7.09
CA SER A 276 22.35 -36.41 -7.07
C SER A 276 22.54 -36.96 -8.50
N GLY A 277 23.73 -37.52 -8.73
CA GLY A 277 24.16 -38.06 -10.02
C GLY A 277 24.94 -37.07 -10.90
N PHE A 278 25.12 -35.81 -10.49
CA PHE A 278 26.02 -34.88 -11.17
C PHE A 278 27.49 -35.14 -10.78
N ILE A 279 28.40 -34.85 -11.71
CA ILE A 279 29.83 -34.81 -11.41
C ILE A 279 30.14 -33.42 -10.82
N ALA A 280 30.56 -33.36 -9.55
CA ALA A 280 30.72 -32.10 -8.83
C ALA A 280 31.60 -31.06 -9.56
N ASN A 281 32.67 -31.49 -10.24
CA ASN A 281 33.55 -30.58 -11.00
C ASN A 281 32.92 -29.97 -12.26
N LYS A 282 31.72 -30.41 -12.66
CA LYS A 282 30.91 -29.74 -13.69
C LYS A 282 30.05 -28.62 -13.13
N LEU A 283 29.79 -28.64 -11.82
CA LEU A 283 29.00 -27.65 -11.09
C LEU A 283 29.88 -26.71 -10.26
N ILE A 284 31.15 -27.06 -10.04
CA ILE A 284 32.08 -26.32 -9.20
C ILE A 284 33.34 -26.00 -9.99
N SER A 285 33.71 -24.72 -10.04
CA SER A 285 35.02 -24.26 -10.52
C SER A 285 35.74 -23.47 -9.45
N TYR A 286 37.06 -23.39 -9.56
CA TYR A 286 37.89 -22.54 -8.71
C TYR A 286 38.48 -21.39 -9.54
N ASP A 287 38.35 -20.17 -9.04
CA ASP A 287 39.00 -18.98 -9.58
C ASP A 287 40.06 -18.47 -8.56
N PRO A 288 41.35 -18.38 -8.94
CA PRO A 288 42.39 -17.88 -8.04
C PRO A 288 42.26 -16.39 -7.72
N SER A 289 41.49 -15.62 -8.50
CA SER A 289 41.23 -14.21 -8.21
C SER A 289 40.25 -14.09 -7.04
N PRO A 290 40.64 -13.46 -5.92
CA PRO A 290 39.76 -13.32 -4.78
C PRO A 290 38.58 -12.43 -5.13
N LEU A 291 37.37 -12.93 -4.91
CA LEU A 291 36.16 -12.12 -4.90
C LEU A 291 35.99 -11.52 -3.50
N PRO A 292 35.44 -10.29 -3.37
CA PRO A 292 35.14 -9.73 -2.06
C PRO A 292 34.05 -10.57 -1.36
N GLU A 293 34.24 -10.87 -0.07
CA GLU A 293 33.19 -11.53 0.71
C GLU A 293 31.98 -10.61 0.85
N PRO A 294 30.77 -11.11 0.57
CA PRO A 294 29.58 -10.37 0.91
C PRO A 294 29.48 -10.23 2.43
N GLN A 295 29.14 -9.05 2.91
CA GLN A 295 28.79 -8.86 4.31
C GLN A 295 27.46 -9.56 4.57
N ARG A 296 27.49 -10.73 5.21
CA ARG A 296 26.29 -11.42 5.67
C ARG A 296 25.84 -10.80 6.97
N LYS A 297 24.60 -10.34 7.00
CA LYS A 297 23.96 -9.83 8.21
C LYS A 297 24.04 -10.94 9.27
N GLN A 298 24.81 -10.75 10.34
CA GLN A 298 24.49 -11.46 11.58
C GLN A 298 23.09 -11.01 12.02
N PRO A 299 22.31 -11.85 12.71
CA PRO A 299 20.99 -11.47 13.23
C PRO A 299 21.00 -10.17 14.05
N ASP A 300 22.18 -9.76 14.56
CA ASP A 300 22.43 -8.53 15.31
C ASP A 300 23.41 -7.55 14.64
N ASP A 301 23.76 -7.71 13.36
CA ASP A 301 24.54 -6.69 12.65
C ASP A 301 23.59 -5.59 12.16
N PRO A 302 23.73 -4.31 12.58
CA PRO A 302 22.92 -3.20 12.08
C PRO A 302 23.28 -2.91 10.62
N GLY A 303 22.85 -3.79 9.71
CA GLY A 303 23.15 -3.74 8.30
C GLY A 303 22.76 -2.39 7.73
N ASN A 304 23.73 -1.67 7.15
CA ASN A 304 23.63 -0.34 6.53
C ASN A 304 22.34 0.40 6.91
N GLN A 305 22.22 0.64 8.22
CA GLN A 305 21.15 1.44 8.75
C GLN A 305 21.31 2.83 8.14
N GLN A 306 20.47 3.13 7.18
CA GLN A 306 20.41 4.47 6.66
C GLN A 306 19.63 5.29 7.69
N THR A 307 20.17 6.45 8.01
CA THR A 307 19.47 7.42 8.83
C THR A 307 18.91 8.49 7.92
N CYS A 308 17.70 8.94 8.22
CA CYS A 308 17.11 10.11 7.63
C CYS A 308 16.71 11.04 8.76
N LYS A 309 17.21 12.27 8.72
CA LYS A 309 16.78 13.33 9.61
C LYS A 309 15.68 14.11 8.91
N VAL A 310 14.50 14.15 9.52
CA VAL A 310 13.38 14.97 9.04
C VAL A 310 13.23 16.18 9.93
N SER A 311 13.13 17.36 9.33
CA SER A 311 12.90 18.64 10.01
C SER A 311 11.84 19.47 9.30
N LEU A 312 11.26 20.43 10.01
CA LEU A 312 10.38 21.46 9.45
C LEU A 312 11.20 22.74 9.22
N ASP A 313 11.04 23.36 8.05
CA ASP A 313 11.65 24.68 7.77
C ASP A 313 10.80 25.87 8.27
N PHE A 314 9.63 25.57 8.84
CA PHE A 314 8.63 26.53 9.29
C PHE A 314 8.26 26.33 10.75
N ASN A 315 7.60 27.34 11.35
CA ASN A 315 7.08 27.24 12.72
C ASN A 315 5.70 26.56 12.72
N PRO A 316 5.56 25.31 13.22
CA PRO A 316 4.32 24.54 13.16
C PRO A 316 3.19 25.12 14.01
N GLY A 317 3.49 25.96 15.01
CA GLY A 317 2.49 26.56 15.90
C GLY A 317 1.45 27.44 15.19
N LYS A 318 1.69 27.81 13.92
CA LYS A 318 0.77 28.61 13.09
C LYS A 318 -0.18 27.77 12.21
N PHE A 319 0.00 26.44 12.16
CA PHE A 319 -0.61 25.60 11.11
C PHE A 319 -1.59 24.54 11.66
N ALA A 320 -1.99 24.65 12.93
CA ALA A 320 -2.96 23.75 13.56
C ALA A 320 -2.64 22.24 13.36
N ILE A 321 -1.35 21.89 13.39
CA ILE A 321 -0.86 20.52 13.23
C ILE A 321 -1.04 19.80 14.57
N MET A 322 -1.71 18.64 14.53
CA MET A 322 -1.92 17.78 15.68
C MET A 322 -0.80 16.75 15.82
N SER A 323 -0.40 16.10 14.73
CA SER A 323 0.68 15.11 14.74
C SER A 323 1.40 15.05 13.39
N ILE A 324 2.67 14.62 13.44
CA ILE A 324 3.46 14.26 12.27
C ILE A 324 4.05 12.87 12.56
N GLU A 325 3.72 11.89 11.73
CA GLU A 325 4.24 10.51 11.83
C GLU A 325 5.14 10.23 10.63
N LEU A 326 6.38 9.83 10.89
CA LEU A 326 7.32 9.35 9.89
C LEU A 326 7.19 7.83 9.79
N ALA A 327 7.08 7.31 8.57
CA ALA A 327 7.09 5.89 8.30
C ALA A 327 8.19 5.56 7.28
N TRP A 328 9.04 4.60 7.60
CA TRP A 328 10.09 4.13 6.71
C TRP A 328 10.33 2.63 6.94
N ALA A 329 10.21 1.84 5.88
CA ALA A 329 10.18 0.38 5.93
C ALA A 329 9.12 -0.15 6.93
N ASP A 330 9.54 -0.86 7.98
CA ASP A 330 8.70 -1.37 9.07
C ASP A 330 8.59 -0.39 10.26
N LYS A 331 9.34 0.71 10.25
CA LYS A 331 9.39 1.67 11.36
C LYS A 331 8.36 2.78 11.17
N LYS A 332 7.70 3.13 12.28
CA LYS A 332 6.85 4.31 12.40
C LYS A 332 7.23 5.07 13.65
N VAL A 333 7.51 6.37 13.51
CA VAL A 333 7.94 7.21 14.62
C VAL A 333 7.20 8.56 14.55
N PRO A 334 6.45 8.93 15.59
CA PRO A 334 5.83 10.25 15.67
C PRO A 334 6.87 11.32 16.07
N MET A 335 6.83 12.47 15.42
CA MET A 335 7.52 13.67 15.90
C MET A 335 6.86 14.19 17.18
N GLN A 336 7.68 14.70 18.10
CA GLN A 336 7.21 15.15 19.41
C GLN A 336 6.46 16.49 19.32
N TRP A 337 5.19 16.48 19.69
CA TRP A 337 4.36 17.68 19.86
C TRP A 337 4.86 18.54 21.05
N PRO A 338 4.69 19.87 21.09
CA PRO A 338 4.04 20.76 20.09
C PRO A 338 4.94 21.31 19.01
N ASN A 339 6.26 21.25 19.22
CA ASN A 339 7.21 21.99 18.39
C ASN A 339 7.78 21.15 17.24
N PHE A 340 7.45 19.85 17.20
CA PHE A 340 7.91 18.90 16.18
C PHE A 340 9.42 19.04 15.90
N PRO A 341 10.27 18.85 16.93
CA PRO A 341 11.71 18.97 16.76
C PRO A 341 12.22 17.98 15.70
N PRO A 342 13.37 18.26 15.06
CA PRO A 342 13.95 17.36 14.08
C PRO A 342 14.06 15.93 14.63
N LEU A 343 13.64 14.96 13.83
CA LEU A 343 13.59 13.56 14.21
C LEU A 343 14.44 12.74 13.24
N THR A 344 15.33 11.93 13.79
CA THR A 344 16.07 10.93 13.02
C THR A 344 15.30 9.62 13.05
N ILE A 345 14.96 9.11 11.87
CA ILE A 345 14.44 7.76 11.68
C ILE A 345 15.55 6.91 11.04
N THR A 346 15.67 5.67 11.50
CA THR A 346 16.66 4.72 11.03
C THR A 346 15.96 3.48 10.53
N ALA A 347 16.25 3.07 9.30
CA ALA A 347 15.67 1.87 8.71
C ALA A 347 16.71 1.13 7.86
N ASP A 348 16.32 -0.05 7.39
CA ASP A 348 17.12 -0.84 6.45
C ASP A 348 17.25 -0.08 5.11
N GLY A 349 18.48 0.06 4.60
CA GLY A 349 18.80 0.83 3.40
C GLY A 349 18.27 0.27 2.08
N HIS A 350 17.46 -0.80 2.10
CA HIS A 350 16.80 -1.36 0.92
C HIS A 350 15.49 -0.64 0.55
N VAL A 351 14.92 0.18 1.45
CA VAL A 351 13.69 0.95 1.16
C VAL A 351 14.09 2.40 0.91
N ASN A 352 13.90 2.88 -0.32
CA ASN A 352 14.22 4.27 -0.68
C ASN A 352 13.06 5.23 -0.50
N GLU A 353 11.92 4.81 0.04
CA GLU A 353 10.73 5.65 0.18
C GLU A 353 10.42 5.93 1.65
N ILE A 354 10.29 7.22 1.99
CA ILE A 354 9.88 7.71 3.30
C ILE A 354 8.50 8.34 3.15
N THR A 355 7.55 7.84 3.94
CA THR A 355 6.19 8.38 4.01
C THR A 355 6.05 9.25 5.26
N ILE A 356 5.44 10.42 5.11
CA ILE A 356 5.24 11.36 6.19
C ILE A 356 3.75 11.71 6.23
N LYS A 357 3.10 11.35 7.33
CA LYS A 357 1.69 11.65 7.57
C LYS A 357 1.57 12.85 8.49
N VAL A 358 0.97 13.93 8.01
CA VAL A 358 0.66 15.11 8.82
C VAL A 358 -0.84 15.12 9.11
N THR A 359 -1.21 15.11 10.39
CA THR A 359 -2.61 15.19 10.83
C THR A 359 -2.88 16.56 11.43
N PHE A 360 -3.95 17.22 10.98
CA PHE A 360 -4.38 18.53 11.46
C PHE A 360 -5.36 18.42 12.63
N SER A 361 -5.63 19.54 13.31
CA SER A 361 -6.53 19.61 14.46
C SER A 361 -7.98 19.25 14.15
N ASP A 362 -8.39 19.29 12.88
CA ASP A 362 -9.70 18.83 12.42
C ASP A 362 -9.70 17.35 12.00
N TYR A 363 -8.67 16.58 12.42
CA TYR A 363 -8.43 15.16 12.14
C TYR A 363 -8.25 14.79 10.66
N SER A 364 -8.25 15.78 9.77
CA SER A 364 -7.82 15.55 8.39
C SER A 364 -6.31 15.32 8.32
N PHE A 365 -5.85 14.67 7.26
CA PHE A 365 -4.43 14.39 7.08
C PHE A 365 -3.99 14.56 5.62
N ILE A 366 -2.68 14.68 5.43
CA ILE A 366 -1.98 14.57 4.16
C ILE A 366 -0.86 13.53 4.31
N ASP A 367 -0.74 12.65 3.34
CA ASP A 367 0.38 11.71 3.21
C ASP A 367 1.35 12.24 2.15
N ILE A 368 2.60 12.42 2.55
CA ILE A 368 3.68 12.94 1.71
C ILE A 368 4.67 11.81 1.50
N THR A 369 5.12 11.62 0.27
CA THR A 369 6.08 10.57 -0.08
C THR A 369 7.35 11.21 -0.63
N HIS A 370 8.48 10.91 0.00
CA HIS A 370 9.81 11.36 -0.43
C HIS A 370 10.69 10.16 -0.77
N GLN A 371 11.56 10.35 -1.76
CA GLN A 371 12.71 9.47 -1.92
C GLN A 371 13.73 9.73 -0.79
N TRP A 372 14.45 8.70 -0.39
CA TRP A 372 15.40 8.75 0.71
C TRP A 372 16.47 9.81 0.44
N GLN A 373 16.70 10.63 1.46
CA GLN A 373 17.77 11.61 1.55
C GLN A 373 18.26 11.62 3.00
N ALA A 374 19.53 11.94 3.22
CA ALA A 374 20.08 12.04 4.57
C ALA A 374 19.33 13.08 5.43
N ASP A 375 18.92 14.19 4.81
CA ASP A 375 18.14 15.25 5.44
C ASP A 375 16.92 15.59 4.56
N ILE A 376 15.71 15.46 5.12
CA ILE A 376 14.46 15.93 4.51
C ILE A 376 13.99 17.14 5.30
N ASN A 377 13.86 18.28 4.63
CA ASN A 377 13.28 19.49 5.21
C ASN A 377 11.91 19.72 4.59
N LEU A 378 10.86 19.60 5.40
CA LEU A 378 9.49 19.86 4.98
C LEU A 378 9.23 21.35 4.97
N SER A 379 8.81 21.83 3.81
CA SER A 379 8.26 23.17 3.63
C SER A 379 6.78 23.23 3.97
N ILE A 380 6.26 24.46 4.12
CA ILE A 380 4.81 24.66 4.28
C ILE A 380 4.00 24.11 3.10
N GLN A 381 4.58 24.10 1.89
CA GLN A 381 3.90 23.60 0.69
C GLN A 381 3.84 22.07 0.68
N ASP A 382 4.89 21.40 1.17
CA ASP A 382 4.92 19.93 1.27
C ASP A 382 3.78 19.42 2.15
N ILE A 383 3.46 20.15 3.24
CA ILE A 383 2.36 19.83 4.14
C ILE A 383 0.99 20.41 3.69
N GLY A 384 0.91 20.93 2.47
CA GLY A 384 -0.32 21.34 1.83
C GLY A 384 -0.76 22.79 2.03
N PHE A 385 0.08 23.66 2.60
CA PHE A 385 -0.22 25.08 2.73
C PHE A 385 0.41 25.91 1.61
N HIS A 386 -0.44 26.67 0.91
CA HIS A 386 -0.04 27.52 -0.21
C HIS A 386 -0.39 28.98 0.06
N ASP A 387 0.53 29.87 -0.27
CA ASP A 387 0.28 31.31 -0.26
C ASP A 387 -0.41 31.72 -1.56
N VAL A 388 -1.69 32.07 -1.48
CA VAL A 388 -2.44 32.65 -2.59
C VAL A 388 -2.36 34.16 -2.50
N THR A 389 -1.64 34.78 -3.42
CA THR A 389 -1.46 36.24 -3.46
C THR A 389 -2.47 36.89 -4.39
N PHE A 390 -3.25 37.83 -3.87
CA PHE A 390 -4.06 38.76 -4.66
C PHE A 390 -3.29 40.06 -4.85
N ASP A 391 -3.03 40.42 -6.11
CA ASP A 391 -2.25 41.60 -6.50
C ASP A 391 -3.11 42.56 -7.34
N ALA A 392 -3.27 43.77 -6.82
CA ALA A 392 -4.02 44.85 -7.44
C ALA A 392 -3.17 46.11 -7.64
N ARG A 393 -1.84 46.04 -7.50
CA ARG A 393 -0.95 47.21 -7.54
C ARG A 393 -1.08 48.02 -8.83
N HIS A 394 -1.24 47.34 -9.96
CA HIS A 394 -1.41 47.98 -11.27
C HIS A 394 -2.74 48.74 -11.41
N LEU A 395 -3.72 48.51 -10.53
CA LEU A 395 -5.03 49.16 -10.52
C LEU A 395 -5.08 50.42 -9.63
N GLN A 396 -4.03 50.68 -8.86
CA GLN A 396 -3.95 51.85 -7.97
C GLN A 396 -4.20 53.20 -8.67
N PRO A 397 -3.77 53.44 -9.94
CA PRO A 397 -4.09 54.70 -10.63
C PRO A 397 -5.59 54.86 -10.95
N ASP A 398 -6.29 53.75 -11.18
CA ASP A 398 -7.67 53.74 -11.67
C ASP A 398 -8.71 53.67 -10.53
N PHE A 399 -8.32 53.18 -9.34
CA PHE A 399 -9.22 52.92 -8.21
C PHE A 399 -8.75 53.54 -6.88
N LYS A 400 -9.69 54.03 -6.07
CA LYS A 400 -9.44 54.51 -4.69
C LYS A 400 -9.43 53.36 -3.67
N THR A 401 -10.36 52.44 -3.84
CA THR A 401 -10.56 51.28 -2.96
C THR A 401 -11.04 50.10 -3.79
N ILE A 402 -10.59 48.89 -3.44
CA ILE A 402 -11.10 47.63 -3.95
C ILE A 402 -11.45 46.73 -2.76
N SER A 403 -12.58 46.03 -2.81
CA SER A 403 -12.90 44.97 -1.86
C SER A 403 -13.47 43.76 -2.60
N GLY A 404 -13.15 42.56 -2.13
CA GLY A 404 -13.57 41.34 -2.79
C GLY A 404 -13.54 40.13 -1.87
N SER A 405 -14.00 39.02 -2.42
CA SER A 405 -13.90 37.72 -1.77
C SER A 405 -13.49 36.65 -2.77
N ALA A 406 -12.87 35.60 -2.25
CA ALA A 406 -12.44 34.44 -2.98
C ALA A 406 -12.90 33.18 -2.25
N THR A 407 -13.26 32.16 -3.00
CA THR A 407 -13.59 30.83 -2.52
C THR A 407 -12.74 29.82 -3.25
N TYR A 408 -12.01 29.00 -2.50
CA TYR A 408 -11.27 27.87 -3.02
C TYR A 408 -12.17 26.64 -3.07
N TYR A 409 -12.20 26.01 -4.25
CA TYR A 409 -12.90 24.77 -4.54
C TYR A 409 -11.84 23.70 -4.81
N PRO A 410 -11.60 22.79 -3.85
CA PRO A 410 -10.64 21.72 -4.03
C PRO A 410 -11.13 20.68 -5.03
N ASP A 411 -10.20 20.09 -5.78
CA ASP A 411 -10.46 18.93 -6.65
C ASP A 411 -10.34 17.59 -5.88
N GLY A 412 -9.99 17.64 -4.60
CA GLY A 412 -9.84 16.48 -3.70
C GLY A 412 -10.59 16.62 -2.36
N GLN A 413 -10.08 15.97 -1.31
CA GLN A 413 -10.74 15.88 0.01
C GLN A 413 -10.58 17.12 0.92
N ALA A 414 -10.02 18.22 0.41
CA ALA A 414 -9.91 19.45 1.21
C ALA A 414 -11.29 20.10 1.42
N LYS A 415 -11.40 20.94 2.44
CA LYS A 415 -12.62 21.74 2.66
C LYS A 415 -12.56 22.99 1.80
N ARG A 416 -13.74 23.45 1.35
CA ARG A 416 -13.86 24.80 0.78
C ARG A 416 -13.42 25.83 1.81
N ALA A 417 -12.69 26.83 1.35
CA ALA A 417 -12.21 27.90 2.20
C ALA A 417 -12.52 29.24 1.53
N THR A 418 -12.86 30.24 2.33
CA THR A 418 -13.19 31.58 1.84
C THR A 418 -12.23 32.61 2.39
N PHE A 419 -11.91 33.62 1.59
CA PHE A 419 -11.02 34.70 1.96
C PHE A 419 -11.59 36.02 1.46
N SER A 420 -11.64 37.01 2.34
CA SER A 420 -12.04 38.37 1.98
C SER A 420 -10.83 39.27 1.96
N PHE A 421 -10.74 40.13 0.96
CA PHE A 421 -9.65 41.09 0.83
C PHE A 421 -10.19 42.50 0.59
N SER A 422 -9.41 43.49 1.01
CA SER A 422 -9.67 44.89 0.77
C SER A 422 -8.34 45.60 0.54
N PHE A 423 -8.32 46.49 -0.45
CA PHE A 423 -7.18 47.31 -0.83
C PHE A 423 -7.58 48.78 -0.74
N SER A 424 -6.79 49.54 0.00
CA SER A 424 -6.84 50.99 0.06
C SER A 424 -5.43 51.52 0.33
N ASP A 425 -5.23 52.80 0.08
CA ASP A 425 -4.01 53.52 0.46
C ASP A 425 -2.73 52.88 -0.14
N GLN A 426 -1.78 52.43 0.71
CA GLN A 426 -0.50 51.85 0.30
C GLN A 426 -0.50 50.32 0.23
N GLN A 427 -1.62 49.64 0.53
CA GLN A 427 -1.70 48.18 0.54
C GLN A 427 -2.59 47.67 -0.61
N TRP A 428 -1.94 47.26 -1.70
CA TRP A 428 -2.59 46.74 -2.92
C TRP A 428 -2.22 45.29 -3.21
N GLN A 429 -1.76 44.58 -2.20
CA GLN A 429 -1.42 43.16 -2.26
C GLN A 429 -1.77 42.53 -0.92
N THR A 430 -2.33 41.32 -0.96
CA THR A 430 -2.57 40.51 0.24
C THR A 430 -2.35 39.04 -0.07
N THR A 431 -2.04 38.26 0.96
CA THR A 431 -1.78 36.83 0.85
C THR A 431 -2.78 36.07 1.70
N TRP A 432 -3.37 35.05 1.11
CA TRP A 432 -4.21 34.07 1.77
C TRP A 432 -3.44 32.78 1.93
N LEU A 433 -3.14 32.43 3.18
CA LEU A 433 -2.57 31.13 3.51
C LEU A 433 -3.68 30.07 3.45
N LEU A 434 -3.60 29.20 2.45
CA LEU A 434 -4.62 28.22 2.12
C LEU A 434 -4.13 26.79 2.38
N ASN A 435 -4.86 26.01 3.18
CA ASN A 435 -4.60 24.58 3.32
C ASN A 435 -5.36 23.78 2.24
N THR A 436 -4.62 23.31 1.24
CA THR A 436 -5.11 22.52 0.11
C THR A 436 -5.06 21.01 0.36
N ARG A 437 -4.35 20.57 1.40
CA ARG A 437 -4.06 19.16 1.70
C ARG A 437 -3.41 18.42 0.51
N SER A 438 -2.68 19.15 -0.32
CA SER A 438 -1.91 18.63 -1.43
C SER A 438 -0.62 19.44 -1.58
N ASN A 439 0.46 18.81 -2.03
CA ASN A 439 1.71 19.50 -2.37
C ASN A 439 1.58 20.48 -3.55
N THR A 440 0.40 20.54 -4.19
CA THR A 440 0.04 21.52 -5.21
C THR A 440 -1.25 22.24 -4.84
N LEU A 441 -1.59 23.32 -5.54
CA LEU A 441 -2.83 24.05 -5.27
C LEU A 441 -4.08 23.17 -5.42
N ASN A 442 -4.06 22.16 -6.30
CA ASN A 442 -5.06 21.09 -6.45
C ASN A 442 -6.55 21.50 -6.37
N GLY A 443 -6.92 22.54 -7.11
CA GLY A 443 -8.28 23.05 -7.19
C GLY A 443 -8.37 24.37 -7.93
N ARG A 444 -9.53 25.01 -7.86
CA ARG A 444 -9.79 26.34 -8.44
C ARG A 444 -10.18 27.36 -7.39
N ILE A 445 -9.81 28.61 -7.63
CA ILE A 445 -10.19 29.76 -6.81
C ILE A 445 -11.16 30.60 -7.63
N GLU A 446 -12.40 30.70 -7.18
CA GLU A 446 -13.37 31.64 -7.74
C GLU A 446 -13.34 32.91 -6.91
N TYR A 447 -13.22 34.07 -7.53
CA TYR A 447 -13.15 35.35 -6.83
C TYR A 447 -13.98 36.42 -7.52
N HIS A 448 -14.44 37.38 -6.74
CA HIS A 448 -15.14 38.56 -7.23
C HIS A 448 -14.61 39.79 -6.47
N TRP A 449 -14.60 40.95 -7.11
CA TRP A 449 -14.23 42.20 -6.45
C TRP A 449 -15.01 43.39 -7.01
N GLN A 450 -15.14 44.39 -6.16
CA GLN A 450 -15.78 45.66 -6.47
C GLN A 450 -14.82 46.80 -6.16
N GLY A 451 -14.83 47.84 -6.98
CA GLY A 451 -13.92 48.97 -6.86
C GLY A 451 -14.60 50.32 -7.02
N LYS A 452 -14.10 51.34 -6.33
CA LYS A 452 -14.50 52.75 -6.53
C LYS A 452 -13.47 53.47 -7.38
N THR A 453 -13.86 53.98 -8.54
CA THR A 453 -12.93 54.65 -9.47
C THR A 453 -12.37 55.96 -8.92
N SER A 454 -11.15 56.31 -9.32
CA SER A 454 -10.44 57.53 -8.90
C SER A 454 -10.93 58.83 -9.57
N SER A 455 -11.93 58.77 -10.45
CA SER A 455 -12.48 59.91 -11.19
C SER A 455 -13.22 60.94 -10.32
N PHE A 456 -13.34 62.18 -10.82
CA PHE A 456 -14.06 63.29 -10.16
C PHE A 456 -15.50 62.92 -9.79
N ILE A 457 -16.15 62.08 -10.62
CA ILE A 457 -17.38 61.36 -10.26
C ILE A 457 -17.00 59.90 -10.06
N SER A 458 -16.97 59.43 -8.81
CA SER A 458 -16.67 58.03 -8.49
C SER A 458 -17.78 57.12 -8.99
N ARG A 459 -17.43 56.08 -9.77
CA ARG A 459 -18.35 55.01 -10.16
C ARG A 459 -17.95 53.72 -9.44
N ASN A 460 -18.95 52.90 -9.16
CA ASN A 460 -18.71 51.53 -8.68
C ASN A 460 -18.47 50.65 -9.91
N TYR A 461 -17.40 49.87 -9.86
CA TYR A 461 -17.09 48.79 -10.79
C TYR A 461 -17.32 47.45 -10.10
N ASP A 462 -17.81 46.48 -10.85
CA ASP A 462 -17.94 45.08 -10.42
C ASP A 462 -17.23 44.21 -11.45
N SER A 463 -16.29 43.37 -10.99
CA SER A 463 -15.50 42.50 -11.85
C SER A 463 -16.28 41.33 -12.45
N GLY A 464 -17.47 41.03 -11.89
CA GLY A 464 -18.10 39.73 -12.01
C GLY A 464 -17.27 38.62 -11.34
N VAL A 465 -17.76 37.38 -11.42
CA VAL A 465 -17.04 36.19 -10.94
C VAL A 465 -15.91 35.85 -11.93
N GLN A 466 -14.71 35.66 -11.39
CA GLN A 466 -13.51 35.25 -12.11
C GLN A 466 -12.95 33.96 -11.47
N GLN A 467 -12.09 33.25 -12.19
CA GLN A 467 -11.51 31.98 -11.73
C GLN A 467 -10.01 31.95 -11.98
N SER A 468 -9.27 31.29 -11.09
CA SER A 468 -7.84 31.04 -11.22
C SER A 468 -7.47 29.65 -10.66
N THR A 469 -6.53 28.99 -11.30
CA THR A 469 -5.83 27.80 -10.77
C THR A 469 -4.40 28.13 -10.34
N LEU A 470 -4.02 29.40 -10.39
CA LEU A 470 -2.71 29.91 -10.01
C LEU A 470 -2.75 30.51 -8.60
N SER A 471 -1.66 30.33 -7.86
CA SER A 471 -1.47 30.92 -6.53
C SER A 471 -1.27 32.44 -6.58
N ARG A 472 -0.84 33.01 -7.71
CA ARG A 472 -0.77 34.47 -7.91
C ARG A 472 -1.91 34.93 -8.80
N ILE A 473 -2.79 35.75 -8.24
CA ILE A 473 -3.98 36.30 -8.89
C ILE A 473 -3.80 37.80 -9.06
N GLU A 474 -3.58 38.23 -10.30
CA GLU A 474 -3.62 39.65 -10.66
C GLU A 474 -5.06 40.04 -10.99
N LEU A 475 -5.62 41.00 -10.25
CA LEU A 475 -7.01 41.42 -10.45
C LEU A 475 -7.21 42.02 -11.84
N GLN A 476 -8.15 41.47 -12.60
CA GLN A 476 -8.39 41.89 -13.98
C GLN A 476 -9.40 43.03 -14.05
N TYR A 477 -9.00 44.17 -14.62
CA TYR A 477 -9.87 45.30 -14.94
C TYR A 477 -10.17 45.33 -16.45
N LYS A 478 -11.43 45.10 -16.81
CA LYS A 478 -11.93 45.28 -18.19
C LYS A 478 -12.54 46.67 -18.29
N LYS A 479 -11.86 47.57 -18.98
CA LYS A 479 -12.28 48.96 -19.20
C LYS A 479 -13.57 49.08 -20.00
#